data_AF-A0A149UX65-F1
#
_entry.id   AF-A0A149UX65-F1
#
_cell.length_a   1.000
_cell.length_b   1.000
_cell.length_c   1.000
_cell.angle_alpha   90.00
_cell.angle_beta   90.00
_cell.angle_gamma   90.00
#
_symmetry.space_group_name_H-M   'P 1'
#
loop_
_entity.id
_entity.type
_entity.pdbx_description
1 polymer ?
#
loop_
_entity_poly.entity_id
_entity_poly.type
_entity_poly.pdbx_seq_one_letter_code
_entity_poly.pdbx_strand_id
1 'polypeptide(L)'
;MSLCTAEPEPFFTQITLTDGDTAGCGHLPFIIWLLCVLSPETLVLIGASRSVRETLIQAIHNQILPTRLVETRLFSLEKEADSALYYYASPSWQTPEHLKSELDKLPAGSLVLLGGTASPAGRPIWAELKKTFLTFSCFHAGGLGLLATTPPHNTDVNFILTKTSTCSEDDLLKKTLLRERFSQAGQFWENKALLSAQTEKIQGLQEELRQQQLLFLNTKQEKTSLKANLDAERTRLETKNSTLHAYATFWRNHALVLREANTALSASLSQ
;
A
#
# COMPACT_ATOMS: atom_id res chain seq x y z
N MET A 1 -16.79 32.86 -22.97
CA MET A 1 -17.27 32.21 -21.74
C MET A 1 -16.23 32.39 -20.65
N SER A 2 -16.66 32.79 -19.46
CA SER A 2 -15.80 33.24 -18.35
C SER A 2 -15.06 32.06 -17.69
N LEU A 3 -13.73 32.16 -17.60
CA LEU A 3 -12.87 31.27 -16.81
C LEU A 3 -13.07 31.41 -15.28
N CYS A 4 -14.02 32.26 -14.85
CA CYS A 4 -14.35 32.57 -13.45
C CYS A 4 -15.84 32.31 -13.15
N THR A 5 -16.42 31.24 -13.67
CA THR A 5 -17.60 30.63 -13.04
C THR A 5 -17.08 29.60 -12.04
N ALA A 6 -17.69 29.52 -10.85
CA ALA A 6 -17.21 28.78 -9.67
C ALA A 6 -16.40 27.54 -10.06
N GLU A 7 -15.11 27.50 -9.66
CA GLU A 7 -14.21 26.41 -10.02
C GLU A 7 -14.91 25.06 -9.80
N PRO A 8 -14.89 24.14 -10.77
CA PRO A 8 -15.67 22.93 -10.63
C PRO A 8 -15.12 22.12 -9.45
N GLU A 9 -16.05 21.73 -8.59
CA GLU A 9 -15.95 20.88 -7.40
C GLU A 9 -15.03 19.62 -7.50
N PRO A 10 -14.82 18.98 -8.68
CA PRO A 10 -14.01 17.75 -8.81
C PRO A 10 -12.53 17.87 -8.43
N PHE A 11 -11.90 19.03 -8.66
CA PHE A 11 -10.47 19.22 -8.36
C PHE A 11 -10.17 19.25 -6.87
N PHE A 12 -11.15 19.68 -6.07
CA PHE A 12 -11.07 19.77 -4.61
C PHE A 12 -11.84 18.65 -3.91
N THR A 13 -12.36 17.68 -4.66
CA THR A 13 -13.11 16.59 -4.06
C THR A 13 -12.18 15.80 -3.13
N GLN A 14 -12.63 15.65 -1.90
CA GLN A 14 -11.92 14.87 -0.90
C GLN A 14 -11.92 13.40 -1.30
N ILE A 15 -10.72 12.85 -1.48
CA ILE A 15 -10.53 11.43 -1.75
C ILE A 15 -10.35 10.68 -0.44
N THR A 16 -11.10 9.58 -0.32
CA THR A 16 -10.98 8.63 0.78
C THR A 16 -9.87 7.63 0.44
N LEU A 17 -8.76 7.72 1.18
CA LEU A 17 -7.63 6.80 1.06
C LEU A 17 -7.84 5.67 2.05
N THR A 18 -7.97 4.45 1.53
CA THR A 18 -8.07 3.21 2.31
C THR A 18 -6.69 2.58 2.42
N ASP A 19 -6.27 2.27 3.65
CA ASP A 19 -4.96 1.72 3.96
C ASP A 19 -4.62 0.49 3.10
N GLY A 20 -3.44 0.51 2.50
CA GLY A 20 -2.92 -0.57 1.64
C GLY A 20 -3.65 -0.77 0.30
N ASP A 21 -4.67 0.03 -0.03
CA ASP A 21 -5.49 -0.18 -1.23
C ASP A 21 -5.89 1.15 -1.91
N THR A 22 -4.86 1.87 -2.37
CA THR A 22 -4.96 3.23 -2.94
C THR A 22 -4.72 3.29 -4.45
N ALA A 23 -4.60 2.14 -5.12
CA ALA A 23 -4.29 2.07 -6.55
C ALA A 23 -5.34 2.82 -7.39
N GLY A 24 -4.87 3.71 -8.28
CA GLY A 24 -5.76 4.51 -9.14
C GLY A 24 -6.43 5.71 -8.44
N CYS A 25 -6.08 6.04 -7.19
CA CYS A 25 -6.61 7.22 -6.51
C CYS A 25 -6.31 8.53 -7.27
N GLY A 26 -5.19 8.61 -7.98
CA GLY A 26 -4.86 9.76 -8.82
C GLY A 26 -5.81 9.96 -10.00
N HIS A 27 -6.57 8.93 -10.43
CA HIS A 27 -7.54 9.04 -11.52
C HIS A 27 -8.86 9.69 -11.08
N LEU A 28 -9.16 9.68 -9.78
CA LEU A 28 -10.46 10.05 -9.24
C LEU A 28 -10.89 11.48 -9.58
N PRO A 29 -10.04 12.53 -9.56
CA PRO A 29 -10.47 13.87 -9.95
C PRO A 29 -11.08 13.91 -11.35
N PHE A 30 -10.49 13.15 -12.30
CA PHE A 30 -11.00 13.07 -13.67
C PHE A 30 -12.25 12.21 -13.78
N ILE A 31 -12.32 11.08 -13.06
CA ILE A 31 -13.51 10.21 -13.04
C ILE A 31 -14.71 10.97 -12.46
N ILE A 32 -14.51 11.71 -11.36
CA ILE A 32 -15.55 12.50 -10.70
C ILE A 32 -16.03 13.62 -11.63
N TRP A 33 -15.10 14.31 -12.31
CA TRP A 33 -15.49 15.28 -13.33
C TRP A 33 -16.35 14.67 -14.44
N LEU A 34 -15.98 13.48 -14.95
CA LEU A 34 -16.81 12.77 -15.93
C LEU A 34 -18.19 12.41 -15.37
N LEU A 35 -18.27 11.98 -14.12
CA LEU A 35 -19.54 11.69 -13.45
C LEU A 35 -20.44 12.93 -13.38
N CYS A 36 -19.91 14.10 -13.04
CA CYS A 36 -20.69 15.35 -13.02
C CYS A 36 -21.19 15.71 -14.43
N VAL A 37 -20.31 15.65 -15.43
CA VAL A 37 -20.58 16.12 -16.79
C VAL A 37 -21.53 15.18 -17.54
N LEU A 38 -21.40 13.87 -17.32
CA LEU A 38 -22.18 12.86 -18.03
C LEU A 38 -23.43 12.42 -17.27
N SER A 39 -23.42 12.49 -15.93
CA SER A 39 -24.45 11.93 -15.05
C SER A 39 -24.93 10.54 -15.52
N PRO A 40 -24.00 9.58 -15.74
CA PRO A 40 -24.36 8.30 -16.33
C PRO A 40 -25.27 7.51 -15.38
N GLU A 41 -26.19 6.71 -15.91
CA GLU A 41 -27.03 5.85 -15.07
C GLU A 41 -26.22 4.75 -14.37
N THR A 42 -25.16 4.25 -15.03
CA THR A 42 -24.28 3.22 -14.46
C THR A 42 -22.81 3.56 -14.70
N LEU A 43 -22.00 3.45 -13.66
CA LEU A 43 -20.53 3.40 -13.71
C LEU A 43 -20.07 1.99 -13.32
N VAL A 44 -19.36 1.32 -14.22
CA VAL A 44 -18.78 0.00 -13.98
C VAL A 44 -17.32 0.15 -13.58
N LEU A 45 -16.95 -0.37 -12.41
CA LEU A 45 -15.59 -0.46 -11.92
C LEU A 45 -15.05 -1.88 -12.09
N ILE A 46 -14.00 -2.04 -12.88
CA ILE A 46 -13.37 -3.32 -13.18
C ILE A 46 -12.00 -3.36 -12.53
N GLY A 47 -11.86 -4.18 -11.48
CA GLY A 47 -10.61 -4.35 -10.74
C GLY A 47 -10.15 -3.13 -9.95
N ALA A 48 -11.05 -2.19 -9.63
CA ALA A 48 -10.73 -0.97 -8.90
C ALA A 48 -10.32 -1.24 -7.43
N SER A 49 -9.52 -0.34 -6.86
CA SER A 49 -9.15 -0.37 -5.44
C SER A 49 -10.32 0.04 -4.54
N ARG A 50 -10.25 -0.33 -3.25
CA ARG A 50 -11.21 0.15 -2.25
C ARG A 50 -11.22 1.68 -2.16
N SER A 51 -10.07 2.36 -2.23
CA SER A 51 -10.05 3.83 -2.21
C SER A 51 -10.84 4.45 -3.38
N VAL A 52 -10.74 3.86 -4.57
CA VAL A 52 -11.51 4.31 -5.74
C VAL A 52 -13.00 4.09 -5.50
N ARG A 53 -13.39 2.90 -5.05
CA ARG A 53 -14.79 2.57 -4.77
C ARG A 53 -15.41 3.49 -3.71
N GLU A 54 -14.81 3.58 -2.53
CA GLU A 54 -15.36 4.36 -1.42
C GLU A 54 -15.48 5.84 -1.77
N THR A 55 -14.47 6.38 -2.47
CA THR A 55 -14.52 7.78 -2.93
C THR A 55 -15.64 8.01 -3.94
N LEU A 56 -15.84 7.10 -4.89
CA LEU A 56 -16.88 7.26 -5.90
C LEU A 56 -18.29 7.10 -5.31
N ILE A 57 -18.50 6.18 -4.37
CA ILE A 57 -19.75 6.06 -3.62
C ILE A 57 -20.05 7.40 -2.92
N GLN A 58 -19.07 7.94 -2.21
CA GLN A 58 -19.21 9.20 -1.49
C GLN A 58 -19.46 10.38 -2.45
N ALA A 59 -18.75 10.45 -3.58
CA ALA A 59 -18.93 11.50 -4.58
C ALA A 59 -20.33 11.45 -5.21
N ILE A 60 -20.80 10.26 -5.61
CA ILE A 60 -22.15 10.05 -6.15
C ILE A 60 -23.20 10.50 -5.14
N HIS A 61 -23.04 10.13 -3.86
CA HIS A 61 -23.97 10.52 -2.80
C HIS A 61 -23.98 12.02 -2.55
N ASN A 62 -22.80 12.63 -2.39
CA ASN A 62 -22.66 14.05 -2.07
C ASN A 62 -23.18 14.97 -3.19
N GLN A 63 -22.99 14.55 -4.45
CA GLN A 63 -23.42 15.31 -5.62
C GLN A 63 -24.82 14.94 -6.11
N ILE A 64 -25.50 14.00 -5.43
CA ILE A 64 -26.85 13.53 -5.77
C ILE A 64 -26.93 13.07 -7.23
N LEU A 65 -25.94 12.31 -7.68
CA LEU A 65 -25.90 11.79 -9.04
C LEU A 65 -26.85 10.59 -9.18
N PRO A 66 -27.51 10.40 -10.35
CA PRO A 66 -28.35 9.24 -10.61
C PRO A 66 -27.54 7.95 -10.83
N THR A 67 -26.22 8.03 -10.73
CA THR A 67 -25.31 6.95 -11.08
C THR A 67 -25.35 5.81 -10.07
N ARG A 68 -25.66 4.62 -10.57
CA ARG A 68 -25.44 3.36 -9.87
C ARG A 68 -24.01 2.88 -10.09
N LEU A 69 -23.32 2.53 -9.01
CA LEU A 69 -21.99 1.93 -9.08
C LEU A 69 -22.11 0.40 -9.18
N VAL A 70 -21.44 -0.21 -10.17
CA VAL A 70 -21.33 -1.66 -10.32
C VAL A 70 -19.86 -2.05 -10.22
N GLU A 71 -19.51 -2.90 -9.26
CA GLU A 71 -18.15 -3.40 -9.08
C GLU A 71 -18.04 -4.84 -9.59
N THR A 72 -17.03 -5.10 -10.42
CA THR A 72 -16.70 -6.43 -10.90
C THR A 72 -15.19 -6.64 -10.97
N ARG A 73 -14.76 -7.89 -10.93
CA ARG A 73 -13.35 -8.27 -11.13
C ARG A 73 -12.98 -8.39 -12.61
N LEU A 74 -13.94 -8.79 -13.43
CA LEU A 74 -13.79 -9.06 -14.87
C LEU A 74 -15.02 -8.51 -15.60
N PHE A 75 -14.86 -8.15 -16.87
CA PHE A 75 -15.95 -7.64 -17.70
C PHE A 75 -17.09 -8.67 -17.83
N SER A 76 -18.34 -8.21 -17.78
CA SER A 76 -19.51 -9.08 -17.98
C SER A 76 -20.67 -8.34 -18.64
N LEU A 77 -20.96 -8.71 -19.88
CA LEU A 77 -21.99 -8.05 -20.70
C LEU A 77 -23.42 -8.20 -20.12
N GLU A 78 -23.72 -9.31 -19.43
CA GLU A 78 -25.07 -9.65 -18.94
C GLU A 78 -25.60 -8.68 -17.87
N LYS A 79 -24.72 -7.89 -17.23
CA LYS A 79 -25.08 -6.94 -16.18
C LYS A 79 -25.02 -5.47 -16.62
N GLU A 80 -24.54 -5.19 -17.83
CA GLU A 80 -23.91 -3.92 -18.16
C GLU A 80 -24.42 -3.27 -19.46
N ALA A 81 -25.45 -3.85 -20.11
CA ALA A 81 -25.93 -3.48 -21.45
C ALA A 81 -26.34 -2.00 -21.65
N ASP A 82 -26.64 -1.26 -20.57
CA ASP A 82 -27.01 0.15 -20.62
C ASP A 82 -25.94 1.08 -20.00
N SER A 83 -24.77 0.54 -19.63
CA SER A 83 -23.73 1.35 -18.96
C SER A 83 -22.99 2.23 -19.97
N ALA A 84 -22.95 3.54 -19.68
CA ALA A 84 -22.26 4.51 -20.52
C ALA A 84 -20.79 4.73 -20.13
N LEU A 85 -20.36 4.31 -18.93
CA LEU A 85 -19.03 4.60 -18.38
C LEU A 85 -18.39 3.38 -17.71
N TYR A 86 -17.20 3.01 -18.15
CA TYR A 86 -16.41 1.89 -17.63
C TYR A 86 -15.04 2.35 -17.16
N TYR A 87 -14.58 1.89 -16.00
CA TYR A 87 -13.23 2.12 -15.51
C TYR A 87 -12.51 0.79 -15.30
N TYR A 88 -11.50 0.53 -16.15
CA TYR A 88 -10.58 -0.57 -15.99
C TYR A 88 -9.34 -0.12 -15.22
N ALA A 89 -9.18 -0.64 -14.02
CA ALA A 89 -7.95 -0.46 -13.27
C ALA A 89 -6.80 -1.23 -13.93
N SER A 90 -5.59 -0.67 -13.87
CA SER A 90 -4.37 -1.42 -14.22
C SER A 90 -4.18 -2.59 -13.23
N PRO A 91 -3.74 -3.79 -13.67
CA PRO A 91 -3.38 -4.20 -15.04
C PRO A 91 -4.52 -4.93 -15.78
N SER A 92 -5.77 -4.83 -15.34
CA SER A 92 -6.90 -5.68 -15.76
C SER A 92 -7.14 -5.75 -17.28
N TRP A 93 -6.69 -4.75 -18.03
CA TRP A 93 -6.86 -4.63 -19.48
C TRP A 93 -5.56 -4.83 -20.28
N GLN A 94 -4.46 -5.27 -19.65
CA GLN A 94 -3.16 -5.44 -20.32
C GLN A 94 -3.07 -6.66 -21.27
N THR A 95 -4.18 -7.35 -21.51
CA THR A 95 -4.32 -8.40 -22.54
C THR A 95 -5.06 -7.84 -23.76
N PRO A 96 -4.35 -7.39 -24.82
CA PRO A 96 -4.94 -6.59 -25.90
C PRO A 96 -6.01 -7.31 -26.72
N GLU A 97 -5.87 -8.62 -26.96
CA GLU A 97 -6.85 -9.41 -27.71
C GLU A 97 -8.18 -9.51 -26.93
N HIS A 98 -8.07 -9.74 -25.62
CA HIS A 98 -9.23 -9.83 -24.74
C HIS A 98 -9.94 -8.48 -24.65
N LEU A 99 -9.19 -7.42 -24.37
CA LEU A 99 -9.71 -6.05 -24.28
C LEU A 99 -10.43 -5.66 -25.56
N LYS A 100 -9.84 -5.92 -26.73
CA LYS A 100 -10.50 -5.60 -28.00
C LYS A 100 -11.84 -6.33 -28.13
N SER A 101 -11.88 -7.62 -27.78
CA SER A 101 -13.12 -8.40 -27.81
C SER A 101 -14.20 -7.89 -26.84
N GLU A 102 -13.80 -7.26 -25.74
CA GLU A 102 -14.72 -6.63 -24.78
C GLU A 102 -15.22 -5.29 -25.32
N LEU A 103 -14.31 -4.45 -25.81
CA LEU A 103 -14.64 -3.15 -26.41
C LEU A 103 -15.60 -3.29 -27.60
N ASP A 104 -15.44 -4.32 -28.43
CA ASP A 104 -16.30 -4.59 -29.59
C ASP A 104 -17.74 -4.98 -29.19
N LYS A 105 -17.95 -5.41 -27.94
CA LYS A 105 -19.28 -5.77 -27.41
C LYS A 105 -19.97 -4.61 -26.70
N LEU A 106 -19.28 -3.50 -26.47
CA LEU A 106 -19.84 -2.38 -25.75
C LEU A 106 -20.91 -1.65 -26.57
N PRO A 107 -21.96 -1.12 -25.92
CA PRO A 107 -22.93 -0.25 -26.57
C PRO A 107 -22.26 0.94 -27.28
N ALA A 108 -22.85 1.39 -28.38
CA ALA A 108 -22.41 2.62 -29.05
C ALA A 108 -22.47 3.81 -28.07
N GLY A 109 -21.42 4.63 -28.06
CA GLY A 109 -21.31 5.78 -27.17
C GLY A 109 -20.70 5.46 -25.81
N SER A 110 -20.36 4.21 -25.52
CA SER A 110 -19.67 3.83 -24.29
C SER A 110 -18.32 4.54 -24.16
N LEU A 111 -18.07 5.07 -22.98
CA LEU A 111 -16.80 5.68 -22.58
C LEU A 111 -16.04 4.72 -21.69
N VAL A 112 -14.79 4.46 -22.05
CA VAL A 112 -13.93 3.52 -21.32
C VAL A 112 -12.69 4.25 -20.83
N LEU A 113 -12.46 4.20 -19.52
CA LEU A 113 -11.27 4.65 -18.85
C LEU A 113 -10.33 3.48 -18.60
N LEU A 114 -9.08 3.64 -18.98
CA LEU A 114 -8.01 2.65 -18.80
C LEU A 114 -6.92 3.25 -17.92
N GLY A 115 -6.78 2.75 -16.69
CA GLY A 115 -5.69 3.12 -15.79
C GLY A 115 -4.40 2.40 -16.14
N GLY A 116 -3.22 3.03 -16.00
CA GLY A 116 -1.93 2.41 -16.28
C GLY A 116 -1.47 2.51 -17.74
N THR A 117 -1.99 3.44 -18.54
CA THR A 117 -1.64 3.59 -19.96
C THR A 117 -0.22 4.08 -20.23
N ALA A 118 0.44 4.69 -19.24
CA ALA A 118 1.85 5.07 -19.29
C ALA A 118 2.79 4.00 -18.72
N SER A 119 2.26 2.91 -18.14
CA SER A 119 3.09 1.79 -17.66
C SER A 119 3.84 1.12 -18.83
N PRO A 120 4.99 0.46 -18.58
CA PRO A 120 5.73 -0.24 -19.63
C PRO A 120 4.89 -1.28 -20.39
N ALA A 121 3.99 -1.99 -19.69
CA ALA A 121 3.08 -2.97 -20.29
C ALA A 121 1.88 -2.31 -21.00
N GLY A 122 1.34 -1.21 -20.45
CA GLY A 122 0.18 -0.51 -21.01
C GLY A 122 0.50 0.38 -22.22
N ARG A 123 1.71 0.96 -22.29
CA ARG A 123 2.15 1.85 -23.38
C ARG A 123 1.96 1.28 -24.79
N PRO A 124 2.43 0.06 -25.11
CA PRO A 124 2.26 -0.50 -26.45
C PRO A 124 0.78 -0.74 -26.79
N ILE A 125 -0.02 -1.22 -25.83
CA ILE A 125 -1.45 -1.47 -26.01
C ILE A 125 -2.20 -0.16 -26.27
N TRP A 126 -1.92 0.86 -25.48
CA TRP A 126 -2.52 2.19 -25.65
C TRP A 126 -2.16 2.82 -27.00
N ALA A 127 -0.95 2.61 -27.50
CA ALA A 127 -0.54 3.09 -28.81
C ALA A 127 -1.36 2.44 -29.96
N GLU A 128 -1.70 1.16 -29.85
CA GLU A 128 -2.56 0.49 -30.82
C GLU A 128 -4.02 0.97 -30.73
N LEU A 129 -4.55 1.15 -29.53
CA LEU A 129 -5.91 1.66 -29.32
C LEU A 129 -6.08 3.07 -29.91
N LYS A 130 -5.07 3.94 -29.76
CA LYS A 130 -5.04 5.30 -30.35
C LYS A 130 -5.19 5.35 -31.86
N LYS A 131 -4.83 4.27 -32.58
CA LYS A 131 -5.00 4.18 -34.04
C LYS A 131 -6.45 3.93 -34.43
N THR A 132 -7.19 3.24 -33.58
CA THR A 132 -8.52 2.70 -33.90
C THR A 132 -9.65 3.53 -33.29
N PHE A 133 -9.46 4.04 -32.07
CA PHE A 133 -10.50 4.68 -31.27
C PHE A 133 -10.30 6.19 -31.15
N LEU A 134 -11.37 6.89 -30.75
CA LEU A 134 -11.27 8.26 -30.28
C LEU A 134 -10.67 8.21 -28.87
N THR A 135 -9.57 8.92 -28.63
CA THR A 135 -8.85 8.80 -27.37
C THR A 135 -8.43 10.14 -26.80
N PHE A 136 -8.45 10.25 -25.48
CA PHE A 136 -7.82 11.30 -24.69
C PHE A 136 -6.96 10.67 -23.60
N SER A 137 -5.90 11.33 -23.14
CA SER A 137 -5.07 10.78 -22.06
C SER A 137 -4.53 11.84 -21.13
N CYS A 138 -4.59 11.54 -19.85
CA CYS A 138 -3.84 12.20 -18.80
C CYS A 138 -2.60 11.36 -18.45
N PHE A 139 -1.49 12.02 -18.13
CA PHE A 139 -0.20 11.34 -17.91
C PHE A 139 0.17 11.14 -16.42
N HIS A 140 -0.70 11.53 -15.49
CA HIS A 140 -0.57 11.26 -14.06
C HIS A 140 -0.95 9.81 -13.73
N ALA A 141 -0.58 9.33 -12.53
CA ALA A 141 -0.99 8.04 -12.01
C ALA A 141 -0.72 6.81 -12.87
N GLY A 142 0.46 6.78 -13.49
CA GLY A 142 0.82 5.73 -14.43
C GLY A 142 0.00 5.79 -15.72
N GLY A 143 -0.70 6.89 -15.96
CA GLY A 143 -1.46 7.22 -17.16
C GLY A 143 -2.93 6.81 -17.07
N LEU A 144 -3.83 7.74 -17.32
CA LEU A 144 -5.25 7.48 -17.50
C LEU A 144 -5.64 7.74 -18.96
N GLY A 145 -6.00 6.69 -19.68
CA GLY A 145 -6.57 6.80 -21.02
C GLY A 145 -8.08 6.85 -20.95
N LEU A 146 -8.69 7.69 -21.76
CA LEU A 146 -10.12 7.70 -22.05
C LEU A 146 -10.29 7.32 -23.52
N LEU A 147 -11.17 6.39 -23.83
CA LEU A 147 -11.49 6.01 -25.19
C LEU A 147 -13.01 5.93 -25.42
N ALA A 148 -13.42 6.19 -26.66
CA ALA A 148 -14.77 5.98 -27.14
C ALA A 148 -14.75 5.31 -28.52
N THR A 149 -15.69 4.40 -28.76
CA THR A 149 -15.87 3.74 -30.06
C THR A 149 -16.58 4.64 -31.07
N THR A 150 -17.57 5.40 -30.60
CA THR A 150 -18.28 6.41 -31.37
C THR A 150 -18.20 7.77 -30.67
N PRO A 151 -18.34 8.90 -31.41
CA PRO A 151 -18.38 10.22 -30.79
C PRO A 151 -19.50 10.29 -29.75
N PRO A 152 -19.21 10.71 -28.50
CA PRO A 152 -20.25 10.88 -27.50
C PRO A 152 -21.10 12.12 -27.82
N HIS A 153 -22.38 12.08 -27.43
CA HIS A 153 -23.30 13.21 -27.64
C HIS A 153 -22.98 14.43 -26.75
N ASN A 154 -22.30 14.22 -25.62
CA ASN A 154 -21.91 15.29 -24.71
C ASN A 154 -20.80 16.16 -25.33
N THR A 155 -21.04 17.47 -25.41
CA THR A 155 -20.15 18.43 -26.07
C THR A 155 -18.78 18.56 -25.39
N ASP A 156 -18.72 18.48 -24.07
CA ASP A 156 -17.46 18.61 -23.31
C ASP A 156 -16.58 17.37 -23.48
N VAL A 157 -17.20 16.18 -23.44
CA VAL A 157 -16.47 14.92 -23.66
C VAL A 157 -16.08 14.75 -25.13
N ASN A 158 -16.97 15.11 -26.05
CA ASN A 158 -16.64 15.12 -27.47
C ASN A 158 -15.48 16.10 -27.75
N PHE A 159 -15.51 17.29 -27.11
CA PHE A 159 -14.43 18.27 -27.21
C PHE A 159 -13.08 17.64 -26.84
N ILE A 160 -12.93 16.99 -25.67
CA ILE A 160 -11.63 16.42 -25.27
C ILE A 160 -11.18 15.27 -26.19
N LEU A 161 -12.11 14.49 -26.74
CA LEU A 161 -11.82 13.35 -27.64
C LEU A 161 -11.49 13.77 -29.09
N THR A 162 -11.86 14.98 -29.51
CA THR A 162 -11.50 15.51 -30.84
C THR A 162 -9.99 15.43 -31.09
N LYS A 163 -9.56 14.97 -32.26
CA LYS A 163 -8.12 14.85 -32.56
C LYS A 163 -7.46 16.23 -32.55
N THR A 164 -6.23 16.31 -32.04
CA THR A 164 -5.47 17.57 -31.97
C THR A 164 -5.25 18.20 -33.34
N SER A 165 -5.13 17.39 -34.39
CA SER A 165 -4.95 17.84 -35.77
C SER A 165 -6.15 18.61 -36.34
N THR A 166 -7.31 18.56 -35.69
CA THR A 166 -8.54 19.25 -36.12
C THR A 166 -8.95 20.38 -35.17
N CYS A 167 -8.14 20.68 -34.16
CA CYS A 167 -8.41 21.72 -33.16
C CYS A 167 -7.80 23.06 -33.58
N SER A 168 -8.47 24.16 -33.23
CA SER A 168 -7.85 25.50 -33.27
C SER A 168 -6.76 25.63 -32.20
N GLU A 169 -5.89 26.64 -32.30
CA GLU A 169 -4.85 26.90 -31.28
C GLU A 169 -5.46 27.13 -29.88
N ASP A 170 -6.59 27.84 -29.80
CA ASP A 170 -7.31 28.08 -28.55
C ASP A 170 -7.87 26.78 -27.95
N ASP A 171 -8.38 25.89 -28.79
CA ASP A 171 -8.86 24.57 -28.36
C ASP A 171 -7.71 23.68 -27.86
N LEU A 172 -6.55 23.72 -28.52
CA LEU A 172 -5.35 23.00 -28.09
C LEU A 172 -4.86 23.51 -26.73
N LEU A 173 -4.89 24.83 -26.51
CA LEU A 173 -4.55 25.44 -25.24
C LEU A 173 -5.51 24.99 -24.14
N LYS A 174 -6.82 25.07 -24.37
CA LYS A 174 -7.86 24.62 -23.43
C LYS A 174 -7.69 23.14 -23.05
N LYS A 175 -7.46 22.26 -24.02
CA LYS A 175 -7.20 20.83 -23.77
C LYS A 175 -5.95 20.61 -22.95
N THR A 176 -4.89 21.36 -23.25
CA THR A 176 -3.62 21.25 -22.53
C THR A 176 -3.78 21.69 -21.09
N LEU A 177 -4.47 22.81 -20.84
CA LEU A 177 -4.76 23.29 -19.49
C LEU A 177 -5.64 22.30 -18.71
N LEU A 178 -6.68 21.75 -19.34
CA LEU A 178 -7.53 20.74 -18.72
C LEU A 178 -6.72 19.50 -18.31
N ARG A 179 -5.92 18.98 -19.24
CA ARG A 179 -5.04 17.82 -19.00
C ARG A 179 -4.09 18.08 -17.85
N GLU A 180 -3.47 19.26 -17.82
CA GLU A 180 -2.49 19.64 -16.80
C GLU A 180 -3.14 19.76 -15.42
N ARG A 181 -4.31 20.40 -15.31
CA ARG A 181 -5.05 20.52 -14.05
C ARG A 181 -5.39 19.15 -13.45
N PHE A 182 -5.91 18.23 -14.25
CA PHE A 182 -6.17 16.87 -13.77
C PHE A 182 -4.88 16.10 -13.48
N SER A 183 -3.80 16.38 -14.22
CA SER A 183 -2.48 15.83 -13.92
C SER A 183 -1.98 16.25 -12.54
N GLN A 184 -2.08 17.53 -12.22
CA GLN A 184 -1.65 18.08 -10.94
C GLN A 184 -2.53 17.58 -9.79
N ALA A 185 -3.85 17.61 -9.95
CA ALA A 185 -4.79 17.11 -8.95
C ALA A 185 -4.58 15.61 -8.70
N GLY A 186 -4.40 14.81 -9.76
CA GLY A 186 -4.09 13.39 -9.63
C GLY A 186 -2.78 13.14 -8.91
N GLN A 187 -1.71 13.83 -9.31
CA GLN A 187 -0.39 13.73 -8.67
C GLN A 187 -0.42 14.09 -7.18
N PHE A 188 -1.19 15.11 -6.81
CA PHE A 188 -1.38 15.48 -5.41
C PHE A 188 -1.89 14.29 -4.58
N TRP A 189 -2.91 13.60 -5.07
CA TRP A 189 -3.51 12.48 -4.36
C TRP A 189 -2.64 11.22 -4.35
N GLU A 190 -1.86 10.98 -5.39
CA GLU A 190 -0.84 9.94 -5.37
C GLU A 190 0.24 10.22 -4.33
N ASN A 191 0.73 11.45 -4.28
CA ASN A 191 1.72 11.85 -3.29
C ASN A 191 1.16 11.71 -1.88
N LYS A 192 -0.13 12.03 -1.68
CA LYS A 192 -0.80 11.86 -0.39
C LYS A 192 -0.98 10.39 -0.02
N ALA A 193 -1.33 9.53 -0.97
CA ALA A 193 -1.43 8.08 -0.77
C ALA A 193 -0.06 7.47 -0.42
N LEU A 194 0.99 7.88 -1.15
CA LEU A 194 2.36 7.47 -0.86
C LEU A 194 2.80 7.94 0.52
N LEU A 195 2.49 9.19 0.89
CA LEU A 195 2.80 9.73 2.20
C LEU A 195 2.11 8.93 3.31
N SER A 196 0.81 8.62 3.17
CA SER A 196 0.07 7.80 4.14
C SER A 196 0.75 6.44 4.36
N ALA A 197 1.06 5.74 3.26
CA ALA A 197 1.70 4.44 3.32
C ALA A 197 3.11 4.50 3.97
N GLN A 198 3.88 5.55 3.71
CA GLN A 198 5.17 5.75 4.37
C GLN A 198 5.02 6.08 5.85
N THR A 199 4.03 6.90 6.22
CA THR A 199 3.73 7.22 7.62
C THR A 199 3.35 5.97 8.41
N GLU A 200 2.47 5.13 7.87
CA GLU A 200 2.10 3.84 8.47
C GLU A 200 3.33 2.94 8.65
N LYS A 201 4.18 2.83 7.63
CA LYS A 201 5.42 2.05 7.70
C LYS A 201 6.37 2.56 8.78
N ILE A 202 6.52 3.89 8.89
CA ILE A 202 7.36 4.50 9.92
C ILE A 202 6.82 4.20 11.31
N GLN A 203 5.51 4.32 11.52
CA GLN A 203 4.88 3.99 12.81
C GLN A 203 5.06 2.51 13.17
N GLY A 204 4.89 1.60 12.20
CA GLY A 204 5.16 0.17 12.40
C GLY A 204 6.60 -0.11 12.83
N LEU A 205 7.58 0.49 12.14
CA LEU A 205 9.00 0.33 12.48
C LEU A 205 9.36 0.95 13.85
N GLN A 206 8.73 2.07 14.21
CA GLN A 206 8.92 2.68 15.52
C GLN A 206 8.41 1.78 16.66
N GLU A 207 7.25 1.14 16.45
CA GLU A 207 6.71 0.20 17.42
C GLU A 207 7.56 -1.07 17.52
N GLU A 208 8.02 -1.63 16.40
CA GLU A 208 8.95 -2.76 16.40
C GLU A 208 10.25 -2.43 17.16
N LEU A 209 10.82 -1.24 16.90
CA LEU A 209 12.02 -0.77 17.59
C LEU A 209 11.77 -0.64 19.11
N ARG A 210 10.61 -0.10 19.51
CA ARG A 210 10.21 0.01 20.92
C ARG A 210 10.14 -1.36 21.59
N GLN A 211 9.53 -2.35 20.92
CA GLN A 211 9.45 -3.71 21.44
C GLN A 211 10.82 -4.36 21.58
N GLN A 212 11.71 -4.19 20.59
CA GLN A 212 13.09 -4.69 20.67
C GLN A 212 13.87 -4.06 21.83
N GLN A 213 13.70 -2.76 22.09
CA GLN A 213 14.33 -2.09 23.22
C GLN A 213 13.85 -2.66 24.56
N LEU A 214 12.55 -2.90 24.71
CA LEU A 214 11.99 -3.53 25.92
C LEU A 214 12.55 -4.93 26.14
N LEU A 215 12.58 -5.76 25.09
CA LEU A 215 13.15 -7.11 25.15
C LEU A 215 14.64 -7.10 25.52
N PHE A 216 15.41 -6.17 24.93
CA PHE A 216 16.82 -6.02 25.24
C PHE A 216 17.05 -5.61 26.71
N LEU A 217 16.24 -4.68 27.23
CA LEU A 217 16.32 -4.26 28.63
C LEU A 217 16.01 -5.41 29.60
N ASN A 218 14.95 -6.18 29.33
CA ASN A 218 14.60 -7.36 30.13
C ASN A 218 15.73 -8.40 30.12
N THR A 219 16.23 -8.74 28.93
CA THR A 219 17.34 -9.70 28.77
C THR A 219 18.60 -9.24 29.51
N LYS A 220 18.88 -7.93 29.48
CA LYS A 220 20.01 -7.33 30.22
C LYS A 220 19.82 -7.49 31.74
N GLN A 221 18.62 -7.24 32.25
CA GLN A 221 18.30 -7.40 33.67
C GLN A 221 18.38 -8.87 34.13
N GLU A 222 17.89 -9.80 33.32
CA GLU A 222 18.02 -11.24 33.58
C GLU A 222 19.49 -11.66 33.63
N LYS A 223 20.29 -11.22 32.66
CA LYS A 223 21.73 -11.49 32.64
C LYS A 223 22.43 -10.98 33.90
N THR A 224 22.11 -9.76 34.36
CA THR A 224 22.68 -9.23 35.60
C THR A 224 22.27 -10.04 36.83
N SER A 225 21.02 -10.50 36.89
CA SER A 225 20.50 -11.32 37.99
C SER A 225 21.15 -12.71 38.02
N LEU A 226 21.28 -13.34 36.84
CA LEU A 226 21.98 -14.62 36.69
C LEU A 226 23.45 -14.52 37.08
N LYS A 227 24.13 -13.43 36.71
CA LYS A 227 25.51 -13.19 37.11
C LYS A 227 25.64 -13.07 38.63
N ALA A 228 24.75 -12.30 39.27
CA ALA A 228 24.75 -12.17 40.72
C ALA A 228 24.52 -13.51 41.44
N ASN A 229 23.59 -14.34 40.93
CA ASN A 229 23.35 -15.68 41.47
C ASN A 229 24.57 -16.60 41.29
N LEU A 230 25.22 -16.55 40.13
CA LEU A 230 26.41 -17.34 39.85
C LEU A 230 27.59 -16.94 40.74
N ASP A 231 27.79 -15.64 40.95
CA ASP A 231 28.81 -15.11 41.86
C ASP A 231 28.53 -15.55 43.31
N ALA A 232 27.27 -15.49 43.75
CA ALA A 232 26.86 -15.95 45.09
C ALA A 232 27.09 -17.46 45.30
N GLU A 233 26.69 -18.31 44.35
CA GLU A 233 26.92 -19.75 44.42
C GLU A 233 28.41 -20.10 44.35
N ARG A 234 29.20 -19.36 43.56
CA ARG A 234 30.65 -19.51 43.55
C ARG A 234 31.26 -19.23 44.94
N THR A 235 30.92 -18.11 45.57
CA THR A 235 31.40 -17.78 46.92
C THR A 235 30.96 -18.83 47.94
N ARG A 236 29.74 -19.35 47.82
CA ARG A 236 29.23 -20.43 48.68
C ARG A 236 30.05 -21.72 48.53
N LEU A 237 30.36 -22.12 47.29
CA LEU A 237 31.16 -23.31 47.01
C LEU A 237 32.62 -23.15 47.47
N GLU A 238 33.22 -21.98 47.25
CA GLU A 238 34.57 -21.66 47.74
C GLU A 238 34.65 -21.76 49.27
N THR A 239 33.64 -21.25 49.99
CA THR A 239 33.54 -21.33 51.46
C THR A 239 33.35 -22.78 51.93
N LYS A 240 32.52 -23.57 51.24
CA LYS A 240 32.31 -24.98 51.58
C LYS A 240 33.59 -25.79 51.35
N ASN A 241 34.32 -25.52 50.26
CA ASN A 241 35.56 -26.20 49.94
C ASN A 241 36.66 -25.87 50.95
N SER A 242 36.80 -24.60 51.37
CA SER A 242 37.76 -24.22 52.41
C SER A 242 37.45 -24.90 53.74
N THR A 243 36.17 -25.01 54.11
CA THR A 243 35.72 -25.72 55.31
C THR A 243 36.07 -27.22 55.23
N LEU A 244 35.83 -27.86 54.08
CA LEU A 244 36.21 -29.27 53.86
C LEU A 244 37.72 -29.48 53.94
N HIS A 245 38.51 -28.57 53.36
CA HIS A 245 39.98 -28.61 53.46
C HIS A 245 40.48 -28.45 54.90
N ALA A 246 39.87 -27.55 55.69
CA ALA A 246 40.19 -27.39 57.10
C ALA A 246 39.88 -28.68 57.89
N TYR A 247 38.70 -29.28 57.63
CA TYR A 247 38.30 -30.54 58.24
C TYR A 247 39.23 -31.70 57.88
N ALA A 248 39.62 -31.82 56.60
CA ALA A 248 40.55 -32.84 56.14
C ALA A 248 41.93 -32.68 56.79
N THR A 249 42.42 -31.44 56.90
CA THR A 249 43.69 -31.12 57.58
C THR A 249 43.63 -31.47 59.06
N PHE A 250 42.52 -31.16 59.75
CA PHE A 250 42.30 -31.53 61.15
C PHE A 250 42.42 -33.05 61.36
N TRP A 251 41.70 -33.85 60.56
CA TRP A 251 41.74 -35.31 60.68
C TRP A 251 43.10 -35.90 60.31
N ARG A 252 43.77 -35.35 59.31
CA ARG A 252 45.12 -35.76 58.93
C ARG A 252 46.10 -35.58 60.10
N ASN A 253 46.03 -34.44 60.78
CA ASN A 253 46.87 -34.17 61.95
C ASN A 253 46.53 -35.11 63.11
N HIS A 254 45.25 -35.35 63.38
CA HIS A 254 44.82 -36.31 64.41
C HIS A 254 45.31 -37.74 64.12
N ALA A 255 45.20 -38.19 62.87
CA ALA A 255 45.67 -39.51 62.46
C ALA A 255 47.20 -39.65 62.60
N LEU A 256 47.96 -38.59 62.31
CA LEU A 256 49.41 -38.55 62.54
C LEU A 256 49.74 -38.72 64.03
N VAL A 257 49.08 -37.96 64.91
CA VAL A 257 49.28 -38.04 66.37
C VAL A 257 48.94 -39.45 66.89
N LEU A 258 47.82 -40.03 66.47
CA LEU A 258 47.44 -41.40 66.85
C LEU A 258 48.46 -42.43 66.37
N ARG A 259 48.99 -42.27 65.15
CA ARG A 259 50.02 -43.15 64.61
C ARG A 259 51.30 -43.04 65.45
N GLU A 260 51.77 -41.83 65.74
CA GLU A 260 52.95 -41.60 66.57
C GLU A 260 52.79 -42.23 67.98
N ALA A 261 51.64 -42.01 68.62
CA ALA A 261 51.33 -42.60 69.93
C ALA A 261 51.33 -44.14 69.88
N ASN A 262 50.73 -44.74 68.86
CA ASN A 262 50.70 -46.19 68.70
C ASN A 262 52.10 -46.78 68.41
N THR A 263 52.93 -46.05 67.67
CA THR A 263 54.32 -46.45 67.38
C THR A 263 55.16 -46.44 68.66
N ALA A 264 55.02 -45.39 69.50
CA ALA A 264 55.68 -45.30 70.79
C ALA A 264 55.24 -46.41 71.76
N LEU A 265 53.94 -46.72 71.80
CA LEU A 265 53.38 -47.77 72.66
C LEU A 265 53.81 -49.18 72.21
N SER A 266 53.91 -49.42 70.90
CA SER A 266 54.43 -50.67 70.35
C SER A 266 55.91 -50.86 70.70
N ALA A 267 56.71 -49.77 70.66
CA ALA A 267 58.11 -49.80 71.05
C ALA A 267 58.30 -50.09 72.55
N SER A 268 57.44 -49.54 73.43
CA SER A 268 57.51 -49.81 74.86
C SER A 268 57.07 -51.22 75.25
N LEU A 269 56.19 -51.86 74.48
CA LEU A 269 55.75 -53.24 74.69
C LEU A 269 56.71 -54.31 74.14
N SER A 270 57.71 -53.90 73.35
CA SER A 270 58.70 -54.80 72.73
C SER A 270 60.02 -54.87 73.52
N GLN A 271 60.08 -54.25 74.71
CA GLN A 271 61.17 -54.33 75.69
C GLN A 271 60.81 -55.30 76.81
#